data_AF-A0A9P7FUY2-F1
#
_entry.id   AF-A0A9P7FUY2-F1
#
_cell.length_a   1.000
_cell.length_b   1.000
_cell.length_c   1.000
_cell.angle_alpha   90.00
_cell.angle_beta   90.00
_cell.angle_gamma   90.00
#
_symmetry.space_group_name_H-M   'P 1'
#
loop_
_entity.id
_entity.type
_entity.pdbx_description
1 polymer ?
#
loop_
_entity_poly.entity_id
_entity_poly.type
_entity_poly.pdbx_seq_one_letter_code
_entity_poly.pdbx_strand_id
1 'polypeptide(L)'
;MPKLRLKRTPEEEAAHQRRKKQRREEKSKRKHERNTADPSSRKRSQHNPDSRPWASSDDDDEALGPQPYVASDLESGHSSAPHTGGKLDYEQLRAELEEARFREKMAAAFEDDERLDSLEARLNDFAHVPGRWRMGGGGKPGKPVYDEDGPVEDEFLKTDPRHMDDEEYAEWIRMGMYRKTHADEYAEQQRKKAMKAQRREEEKARLLETQRLEKIAEEERKRKRLEREDRRRHYAREEYESRWKGLLSGPGPGRGGDDTPAGPPRELRFDDIPWPVLAAHRQKPDRKAVSLSGQPSVSLEHLTQDAIVEFLIPPSRCTSRADQAQRDAEKKERKDKLRETFLRFHPDKFEGRFMGLVRKSEQEAVREAIGQVVRSLNALMSESA
;
A
#
# COMPACT_ATOMS: atom_id res chain seq x y z
N MET A 1 -49.22 -4.05 -28.14
CA MET A 1 -48.37 -3.15 -28.95
C MET A 1 -47.10 -2.88 -28.17
N PRO A 2 -45.95 -3.47 -28.54
CA PRO A 2 -44.68 -3.28 -27.83
C PRO A 2 -44.27 -1.80 -27.86
N LYS A 3 -43.96 -1.21 -26.69
CA LYS A 3 -43.51 0.18 -26.58
C LYS A 3 -42.15 0.33 -27.26
N LEU A 4 -42.09 1.10 -28.35
CA LEU A 4 -40.85 1.44 -29.05
C LEU A 4 -39.94 2.21 -28.08
N ARG A 5 -38.88 1.55 -27.60
CA ARG A 5 -37.81 2.22 -26.87
C ARG A 5 -36.93 2.94 -27.89
N LEU A 6 -37.15 4.24 -28.05
CA LEU A 6 -36.22 5.08 -28.80
C LEU A 6 -34.84 4.99 -28.15
N LYS A 7 -33.81 4.79 -28.98
CA LYS A 7 -32.42 4.85 -28.52
C LYS A 7 -32.18 6.25 -27.97
N ARG A 8 -31.55 6.33 -26.80
CA ARG A 8 -31.15 7.60 -26.20
C ARG A 8 -30.25 8.35 -27.16
N THR A 9 -30.41 9.67 -27.21
CA THR A 9 -29.49 10.51 -27.98
C THR A 9 -28.09 10.43 -27.33
N PRO A 10 -27.01 10.67 -28.10
CA PRO A 10 -25.65 10.65 -27.57
C PRO A 10 -25.47 11.60 -26.37
N GLU A 11 -26.19 12.72 -26.37
CA GLU A 11 -26.19 13.69 -25.28
C GLU A 11 -26.88 13.15 -24.01
N GLU A 12 -28.02 12.46 -24.17
CA GLU A 12 -28.74 11.84 -23.06
C GLU A 12 -27.94 10.66 -22.47
N GLU A 13 -27.22 9.92 -23.30
CA GLU A 13 -26.31 8.86 -22.85
C GLU A 13 -25.12 9.42 -22.05
N ALA A 14 -24.54 10.54 -22.49
CA ALA A 14 -23.47 11.22 -21.76
C ALA A 14 -23.95 11.75 -20.39
N ALA A 15 -25.14 12.36 -20.34
CA ALA A 15 -25.76 12.81 -19.10
C ALA A 15 -26.05 11.62 -18.14
N HIS A 16 -26.56 10.52 -18.68
CA HIS A 16 -26.80 9.30 -17.92
C HIS A 16 -25.49 8.70 -17.36
N GLN A 17 -24.41 8.68 -18.14
CA GLN A 17 -23.10 8.24 -17.64
C GLN A 17 -22.53 9.15 -16.55
N ARG A 18 -22.68 10.49 -16.68
CA ARG A 18 -22.28 11.44 -15.61
C ARG A 18 -23.06 11.19 -14.32
N ARG A 19 -24.38 11.02 -14.40
CA ARG A 19 -25.23 10.72 -13.23
C ARG A 19 -24.89 9.37 -12.60
N LYS A 20 -24.59 8.35 -13.41
CA LYS A 20 -24.15 7.02 -12.94
C LYS A 20 -22.79 7.10 -12.24
N LYS A 21 -21.84 7.89 -12.77
CA LYS A 21 -20.53 8.13 -12.16
C LYS A 21 -20.66 8.87 -10.83
N GLN A 22 -21.44 9.95 -10.78
CA GLN A 22 -21.72 10.67 -9.54
C GLN A 22 -22.35 9.77 -8.46
N ARG A 23 -23.34 8.94 -8.82
CA ARG A 23 -23.92 7.96 -7.89
C ARG A 23 -22.90 6.92 -7.40
N ARG A 24 -21.95 6.51 -8.23
CA ARG A 24 -20.87 5.58 -7.83
C ARG A 24 -19.87 6.25 -6.89
N GLU A 25 -19.48 7.49 -7.19
CA GLU A 25 -18.58 8.29 -6.35
C GLU A 25 -19.21 8.59 -4.98
N GLU A 26 -20.48 8.99 -4.95
CA GLU A 26 -21.19 9.25 -3.69
C GLU A 26 -21.32 7.96 -2.84
N LYS A 27 -21.65 6.83 -3.49
CA LYS A 27 -21.67 5.52 -2.80
C LYS A 27 -20.28 5.13 -2.28
N SER A 28 -19.21 5.43 -3.02
CA SER A 28 -17.83 5.19 -2.60
C SER A 28 -17.44 6.07 -1.40
N LYS A 29 -17.80 7.36 -1.44
CA LYS A 29 -17.58 8.32 -0.34
C LYS A 29 -18.29 7.88 0.94
N ARG A 30 -19.56 7.50 0.84
CA ARG A 30 -20.33 6.95 1.99
C ARG A 30 -19.70 5.68 2.56
N LYS A 31 -19.15 4.78 1.72
CA LYS A 31 -18.42 3.58 2.19
C LYS A 31 -17.11 3.95 2.88
N HIS A 32 -16.38 4.93 2.34
CA HIS A 32 -15.12 5.39 2.93
C HIS A 32 -15.36 6.04 4.30
N GLU A 33 -16.33 6.95 4.41
CA GLU A 33 -16.74 7.57 5.68
C GLU A 33 -17.16 6.50 6.71
N ARG A 34 -17.84 5.43 6.29
CA ARG A 34 -18.22 4.33 7.19
C ARG A 34 -17.04 3.50 7.70
N ASN A 35 -15.92 3.48 6.98
CA ASN A 35 -14.70 2.75 7.34
C ASN A 35 -13.66 3.62 8.06
N THR A 36 -13.66 4.94 7.84
CA THR A 36 -12.78 5.89 8.54
C THR A 36 -13.38 6.41 9.84
N ALA A 37 -14.70 6.35 10.00
CA ALA A 37 -15.34 6.54 11.30
C ALA A 37 -14.86 5.45 12.27
N ASP A 38 -14.05 5.89 13.23
CA ASP A 38 -13.49 5.09 14.31
C ASP A 38 -14.55 4.14 14.91
N PRO A 39 -14.30 2.81 14.95
CA PRO A 39 -15.26 1.85 15.51
C PRO A 39 -15.61 2.10 16.99
N SER A 40 -14.91 3.01 17.66
CA SER A 40 -15.15 3.39 19.06
C SER A 40 -16.41 4.24 19.30
N SER A 41 -16.98 4.90 18.28
CA SER A 41 -18.16 5.78 18.45
C SER A 41 -19.50 5.14 18.10
N ARG A 42 -19.53 3.87 17.67
CA ARG A 42 -20.78 3.10 17.51
C ARG A 42 -21.30 2.70 18.89
N LYS A 43 -21.76 3.68 19.67
CA LYS A 43 -22.75 3.44 20.73
C LYS A 43 -23.86 2.60 20.11
N ARG A 44 -24.08 1.43 20.71
CA ARG A 44 -25.27 0.60 20.56
C ARG A 44 -26.51 1.52 20.52
N SER A 45 -26.96 1.89 19.33
CA SER A 45 -28.37 2.15 19.11
C SER A 45 -29.00 0.76 19.24
N GLN A 46 -29.45 0.47 20.46
CA GLN A 46 -30.30 -0.67 20.72
C GLN A 46 -31.47 -0.60 19.75
N HIS A 47 -31.60 -1.68 18.99
CA HIS A 47 -32.84 -2.19 18.44
C HIS A 47 -34.06 -1.65 19.19
N ASN A 48 -34.79 -0.72 18.59
CA ASN A 48 -36.20 -0.56 18.86
C ASN A 48 -36.92 -1.36 17.74
N PRO A 49 -37.48 -2.54 18.02
CA PRO A 49 -38.05 -3.41 16.99
C PRO A 49 -39.38 -2.92 16.40
N ASP A 50 -39.89 -1.75 16.78
CA ASP A 50 -41.26 -1.31 16.43
C ASP A 50 -41.40 -0.17 15.42
N SER A 51 -40.31 0.37 14.87
CA SER A 51 -40.44 1.42 13.85
C SER A 51 -40.29 0.85 12.44
N ARG A 52 -41.39 0.27 11.94
CA ARG A 52 -41.64 0.04 10.51
C ARG A 52 -42.09 1.36 9.86
N PRO A 53 -41.28 2.05 9.05
CA PRO A 53 -41.81 3.04 8.13
C PRO A 53 -42.31 2.29 6.88
N TRP A 54 -43.58 1.88 6.94
CA TRP A 54 -44.36 1.67 5.74
C TRP A 54 -44.53 3.01 5.00
N ALA A 55 -44.60 2.93 3.68
CA ALA A 55 -45.14 3.94 2.76
C ALA A 55 -44.30 5.21 2.46
N SER A 56 -43.54 5.11 1.37
CA SER A 56 -43.53 6.10 0.28
C SER A 56 -43.12 5.28 -0.96
N SER A 57 -44.07 4.66 -1.67
CA SER A 57 -45.00 5.29 -2.63
C SER A 57 -44.24 6.04 -3.71
N ASP A 58 -43.81 5.29 -4.73
CA ASP A 58 -43.80 5.73 -6.13
C ASP A 58 -43.85 4.45 -6.98
N ASP A 59 -45.08 3.92 -7.07
CA ASP A 59 -45.53 2.99 -8.10
C ASP A 59 -45.71 3.80 -9.38
N ASP A 60 -45.03 3.39 -10.46
CA ASP A 60 -45.50 3.63 -11.82
C ASP A 60 -45.13 2.40 -12.67
N ASP A 61 -46.14 1.54 -12.80
CA ASP A 61 -46.55 0.76 -13.97
C ASP A 61 -45.51 0.34 -15.03
N GLU A 62 -45.37 -0.99 -15.22
CA GLU A 62 -45.43 -1.68 -16.52
C GLU A 62 -45.16 -3.19 -16.31
N ALA A 63 -46.18 -4.03 -16.13
CA ALA A 63 -47.03 -4.62 -17.17
C ALA A 63 -46.32 -5.64 -18.10
N LEU A 64 -46.39 -6.91 -17.68
CA LEU A 64 -46.66 -8.13 -18.47
C LEU A 64 -45.88 -8.36 -19.78
N GLY A 65 -44.81 -9.15 -19.68
CA GLY A 65 -44.26 -9.94 -20.80
C GLY A 65 -44.71 -11.41 -20.74
N PRO A 66 -44.98 -12.08 -21.86
CA PRO A 66 -45.50 -13.44 -21.90
C PRO A 66 -44.42 -14.45 -21.52
N GLN A 67 -44.76 -15.35 -20.60
CA GLN A 67 -43.92 -16.50 -20.27
C GLN A 67 -43.94 -17.52 -21.40
N PRO A 68 -42.80 -18.12 -21.79
CA PRO A 68 -42.79 -19.27 -22.67
C PRO A 68 -43.40 -20.48 -21.94
N TYR A 69 -44.35 -21.09 -22.64
CA TYR A 69 -45.10 -22.29 -22.28
C TYR A 69 -44.13 -23.44 -21.98
N VAL A 70 -44.13 -23.93 -20.74
CA VAL A 70 -43.54 -25.22 -20.37
C VAL A 70 -44.63 -26.28 -20.41
N ALA A 71 -44.52 -27.21 -21.36
CA ALA A 71 -45.29 -28.45 -21.36
C ALA A 71 -44.57 -29.46 -20.46
N SER A 72 -45.12 -29.62 -19.26
CA SER A 72 -45.27 -30.84 -18.45
C SER A 72 -44.44 -32.09 -18.80
N ASP A 73 -43.64 -32.56 -17.82
CA ASP A 73 -43.97 -33.82 -17.13
C ASP A 73 -43.34 -33.89 -15.72
N LEU A 74 -44.24 -34.10 -14.74
CA LEU A 74 -44.16 -34.84 -13.46
C LEU A 74 -42.74 -35.11 -12.88
N GLU A 75 -42.39 -34.79 -11.63
CA GLU A 75 -43.10 -35.04 -10.38
C GLU A 75 -42.30 -34.45 -9.20
N SER A 76 -42.98 -34.32 -8.05
CA SER A 76 -42.43 -34.12 -6.69
C SER A 76 -42.01 -32.70 -6.30
N GLY A 77 -42.93 -32.08 -5.55
CA GLY A 77 -42.80 -30.77 -4.96
C GLY A 77 -41.64 -30.63 -3.99
N HIS A 78 -41.20 -29.39 -3.82
CA HIS A 78 -40.87 -28.76 -2.54
C HIS A 78 -40.90 -27.25 -2.79
N SER A 79 -41.89 -26.60 -2.19
CA SER A 79 -42.08 -25.16 -2.22
C SER A 79 -40.96 -24.46 -1.43
N SER A 80 -39.98 -23.93 -2.16
CA SER A 80 -38.94 -23.05 -1.63
C SER A 80 -39.00 -21.72 -2.36
N ALA A 81 -39.60 -20.74 -1.70
CA ALA A 81 -39.61 -19.35 -2.16
C ALA A 81 -38.16 -18.83 -2.30
N PRO A 82 -37.81 -18.09 -3.37
CA PRO A 82 -36.48 -17.53 -3.52
C PRO A 82 -36.32 -16.37 -2.53
N HIS A 83 -35.60 -16.62 -1.44
CA HIS A 83 -35.11 -15.59 -0.54
C HIS A 83 -34.11 -14.69 -1.29
N THR A 84 -34.62 -13.59 -1.84
CA THR A 84 -33.87 -12.42 -2.35
C THR A 84 -33.21 -11.63 -1.21
N GLY A 85 -32.59 -12.32 -0.26
CA GLY A 85 -31.68 -11.76 0.72
C GLY A 85 -30.26 -11.94 0.21
N GLY A 86 -29.85 -11.09 -0.74
CA GLY A 86 -28.53 -11.09 -1.35
C GLY A 86 -27.40 -10.98 -0.31
N LYS A 87 -27.01 -12.12 0.24
CA LYS A 87 -25.67 -12.32 0.76
C LYS A 87 -24.79 -12.12 -0.47
N LEU A 88 -24.13 -10.97 -0.56
CA LEU A 88 -23.01 -10.80 -1.47
C LEU A 88 -22.12 -12.02 -1.24
N ASP A 89 -22.00 -12.89 -2.24
CA ASP A 89 -21.17 -14.08 -2.13
C ASP A 89 -19.77 -13.59 -1.83
N TYR A 90 -19.39 -13.71 -0.56
CA TYR A 90 -18.08 -13.28 -0.07
C TYR A 90 -16.98 -14.05 -0.79
N GLU A 91 -17.29 -15.25 -1.28
CA GLU A 91 -16.44 -16.04 -2.15
C GLU A 91 -16.30 -15.41 -3.54
N GLN A 92 -17.38 -14.93 -4.16
CA GLN A 92 -17.31 -14.23 -5.44
C GLN A 92 -16.55 -12.90 -5.33
N LEU A 93 -16.77 -12.15 -4.25
CA LEU A 93 -16.07 -10.88 -3.99
C LEU A 93 -14.59 -11.10 -3.65
N ARG A 94 -14.26 -12.24 -3.03
CA ARG A 94 -12.87 -12.67 -2.79
C ARG A 94 -12.21 -13.14 -4.09
N ALA A 95 -12.92 -13.88 -4.92
CA ALA A 95 -12.45 -14.31 -6.23
C ALA A 95 -12.20 -13.12 -7.16
N GLU A 96 -13.08 -12.12 -7.18
CA GLU A 96 -12.86 -10.87 -7.93
C GLU A 96 -11.65 -10.09 -7.42
N LEU A 97 -11.40 -10.05 -6.11
CA LEU A 97 -10.23 -9.40 -5.53
C LEU A 97 -8.93 -10.17 -5.79
N GLU A 98 -8.98 -11.51 -5.74
CA GLU A 98 -7.84 -12.37 -6.07
C GLU A 98 -7.56 -12.32 -7.58
N GLU A 99 -8.58 -12.28 -8.44
CA GLU A 99 -8.44 -12.09 -9.88
C GLU A 99 -7.91 -10.69 -10.22
N ALA A 100 -8.36 -9.64 -9.52
CA ALA A 100 -7.83 -8.29 -9.69
C ALA A 100 -6.35 -8.21 -9.28
N ARG A 101 -5.97 -8.81 -8.14
CA ARG A 101 -4.56 -8.91 -7.73
C ARG A 101 -3.74 -9.77 -8.69
N PHE A 102 -4.32 -10.83 -9.23
CA PHE A 102 -3.67 -11.68 -10.21
C PHE A 102 -3.42 -10.91 -11.51
N ARG A 103 -4.41 -10.16 -12.01
CA ARG A 103 -4.25 -9.28 -13.17
C ARG A 103 -3.26 -8.15 -12.92
N GLU A 104 -3.26 -7.53 -11.74
CA GLU A 104 -2.28 -6.52 -11.35
C GLU A 104 -0.87 -7.11 -11.29
N LYS A 105 -0.72 -8.31 -10.71
CA LYS A 105 0.56 -9.02 -10.67
C LYS A 105 1.05 -9.44 -12.06
N MET A 106 0.15 -9.85 -12.95
CA MET A 106 0.47 -10.15 -14.34
C MET A 106 0.84 -8.88 -15.10
N ALA A 107 0.10 -7.79 -14.93
CA ALA A 107 0.40 -6.51 -15.55
C ALA A 107 1.75 -5.96 -15.09
N ALA A 108 2.05 -5.99 -13.79
CA ALA A 108 3.35 -5.58 -13.23
C ALA A 108 4.49 -6.49 -13.73
N ALA A 109 4.25 -7.79 -13.93
CA ALA A 109 5.24 -8.68 -14.51
C ALA A 109 5.52 -8.35 -15.99
N PHE A 110 4.54 -7.87 -16.75
CA PHE A 110 4.72 -7.39 -18.12
C PHE A 110 5.33 -5.98 -18.19
N GLU A 111 5.07 -5.13 -17.20
CA GLU A 111 5.69 -3.79 -17.08
C GLU A 111 7.20 -3.90 -16.80
N ASP A 112 7.62 -4.88 -15.99
CA ASP A 112 9.05 -5.18 -15.78
C ASP A 112 9.70 -5.92 -16.96
N ASP A 113 8.91 -6.51 -17.88
CA ASP A 113 9.38 -7.17 -19.11
C ASP A 113 9.57 -6.20 -20.31
N GLU A 114 9.47 -4.89 -20.07
CA GLU A 114 10.15 -3.86 -20.91
C GLU A 114 11.68 -4.11 -20.99
N ARG A 115 12.19 -5.05 -20.19
CA ARG A 115 13.59 -5.40 -20.12
C ARG A 115 14.10 -6.20 -21.30
N LEU A 116 13.28 -6.91 -22.09
CA LEU A 116 13.79 -7.61 -23.28
C LEU A 116 14.01 -6.66 -24.47
N ASP A 117 13.05 -5.80 -24.80
CA ASP A 117 13.22 -4.81 -25.86
C ASP A 117 14.25 -3.72 -25.48
N SER A 118 14.33 -3.33 -24.20
CA SER A 118 15.36 -2.38 -23.74
C SER A 118 16.74 -3.01 -23.59
N LEU A 119 16.84 -4.31 -23.22
CA LEU A 119 18.12 -5.03 -23.27
C LEU A 119 18.53 -5.33 -24.70
N GLU A 120 17.61 -5.66 -25.61
CA GLU A 120 17.89 -5.88 -27.03
C GLU A 120 18.31 -4.57 -27.72
N ALA A 121 17.64 -3.45 -27.44
CA ALA A 121 18.08 -2.14 -27.89
C ALA A 121 19.48 -1.80 -27.35
N ARG A 122 19.74 -2.07 -26.06
CA ARG A 122 21.06 -1.84 -25.45
C ARG A 122 22.14 -2.83 -25.95
N LEU A 123 21.79 -4.06 -26.30
CA LEU A 123 22.73 -5.04 -26.88
C LEU A 123 23.04 -4.67 -28.34
N ASN A 124 22.03 -4.23 -29.09
CA ASN A 124 22.18 -3.74 -30.45
C ASN A 124 22.97 -2.42 -30.51
N ASP A 125 22.89 -1.57 -29.49
CA ASP A 125 23.74 -0.37 -29.35
C ASP A 125 25.23 -0.70 -29.18
N PHE A 126 25.56 -1.82 -28.52
CA PHE A 126 26.96 -2.28 -28.37
C PHE A 126 27.46 -3.07 -29.58
N ALA A 127 26.58 -3.60 -30.42
CA ALA A 127 26.92 -4.11 -31.74
C ALA A 127 27.07 -2.95 -32.73
N HIS A 128 27.99 -2.02 -32.44
CA HIS A 128 28.41 -0.97 -33.36
C HIS A 128 29.17 -1.59 -34.54
N VAL A 129 28.44 -2.26 -35.44
CA VAL A 129 28.92 -2.70 -36.73
C VAL A 129 29.19 -1.43 -37.54
N PRO A 130 30.44 -1.09 -37.85
CA PRO A 130 30.76 0.14 -38.56
C PRO A 130 29.99 0.18 -39.87
N GLY A 131 29.39 1.33 -40.19
CA GLY A 131 28.46 1.48 -41.32
C GLY A 131 28.99 0.95 -42.66
N ARG A 132 30.31 0.93 -42.86
CA ARG A 132 30.96 0.37 -44.06
C ARG A 132 30.78 -1.15 -44.27
N TRP A 133 30.48 -1.92 -43.23
CA TRP A 133 30.26 -3.37 -43.32
C TRP A 133 28.79 -3.75 -43.47
N ARG A 134 27.85 -2.81 -43.28
CA ARG A 134 26.47 -2.96 -43.76
C ARG A 134 26.49 -2.65 -45.25
N MET A 135 26.94 -3.63 -46.05
CA MET A 135 27.03 -3.51 -47.51
C MET A 135 25.64 -3.38 -48.12
N GLY A 136 25.19 -2.14 -48.31
CA GLY A 136 23.96 -1.83 -49.03
C GLY A 136 23.33 -0.50 -48.62
N GLY A 137 23.92 0.61 -49.08
CA GLY A 137 23.20 1.89 -49.28
C GLY A 137 23.08 2.83 -48.08
N GLY A 138 23.99 3.81 -48.00
CA GLY A 138 23.68 5.24 -47.81
C GLY A 138 22.97 5.78 -46.55
N GLY A 139 22.39 4.98 -45.67
CA GLY A 139 21.59 5.48 -44.53
C GLY A 139 22.29 5.30 -43.18
N LYS A 140 22.24 6.33 -42.30
CA LYS A 140 22.52 6.16 -40.86
C LYS A 140 21.56 5.10 -40.30
N PRO A 141 22.02 3.93 -39.80
CA PRO A 141 21.11 2.90 -39.30
C PRO A 141 20.80 3.21 -37.83
N GLY A 142 19.53 3.52 -37.53
CA GLY A 142 19.09 3.62 -36.13
C GLY A 142 17.83 4.42 -35.88
N LYS A 143 17.44 5.32 -36.79
CA LYS A 143 16.06 5.82 -36.80
C LYS A 143 15.28 5.03 -37.84
N PRO A 144 14.26 4.24 -37.46
CA PRO A 144 13.28 3.83 -38.45
C PRO A 144 12.80 5.13 -39.10
N VAL A 145 12.95 5.25 -40.42
CA VAL A 145 12.48 6.40 -41.21
C VAL A 145 10.95 6.60 -41.03
N TYR A 146 10.29 5.60 -40.46
CA TYR A 146 8.92 5.60 -39.95
C TYR A 146 8.89 5.54 -38.41
N ASP A 147 9.44 6.54 -37.71
CA ASP A 147 9.08 6.74 -36.31
C ASP A 147 7.56 7.03 -36.23
N GLU A 148 6.89 6.37 -35.29
CA GLU A 148 5.42 6.27 -35.14
C GLU A 148 4.69 7.61 -34.90
N ASP A 149 5.44 8.70 -34.82
CA ASP A 149 4.97 10.08 -34.65
C ASP A 149 4.95 10.90 -35.95
N GLY A 150 5.22 10.27 -37.09
CA GLY A 150 4.87 10.79 -38.41
C GLY A 150 6.06 10.76 -39.37
N PRO A 151 5.82 10.46 -40.66
CA PRO A 151 6.88 10.42 -41.64
C PRO A 151 7.56 11.80 -41.69
N VAL A 152 8.88 11.78 -41.73
CA VAL A 152 9.78 12.94 -41.89
C VAL A 152 9.67 13.49 -43.32
N GLU A 153 8.44 13.67 -43.79
CA GLU A 153 8.04 14.06 -45.14
C GLU A 153 8.47 15.50 -45.48
N ASP A 154 8.77 16.32 -44.46
CA ASP A 154 9.18 17.70 -44.64
C ASP A 154 10.71 17.90 -44.64
N GLU A 155 11.49 16.90 -44.25
CA GLU A 155 12.96 16.98 -44.36
C GLU A 155 13.41 16.66 -45.78
N PHE A 156 12.76 15.68 -46.44
CA PHE A 156 13.04 15.31 -47.84
C PHE A 156 12.81 16.46 -48.86
N LEU A 157 11.95 17.44 -48.54
CA LEU A 157 11.73 18.64 -49.38
C LEU A 157 12.59 19.85 -49.01
N LYS A 158 13.24 19.82 -47.84
CA LYS A 158 14.21 20.87 -47.45
C LYS A 158 15.61 20.59 -47.99
N THR A 159 15.85 19.37 -48.49
CA THR A 159 17.09 19.00 -49.17
C THR A 159 17.22 19.80 -50.48
N ASP A 160 18.36 20.50 -50.63
CA ASP A 160 18.64 21.30 -51.83
C ASP A 160 18.83 20.39 -53.04
N PRO A 161 17.99 20.48 -54.11
CA PRO A 161 18.01 19.55 -55.23
C PRO A 161 19.34 19.47 -56.00
N ARG A 162 20.24 20.45 -55.82
CA ARG A 162 21.57 20.47 -56.45
C ARG A 162 22.54 19.43 -55.89
N HIS A 163 22.23 18.86 -54.74
CA HIS A 163 23.09 17.90 -54.04
C HIS A 163 22.47 16.48 -54.01
N MET A 164 21.31 16.29 -54.64
CA MET A 164 20.65 14.99 -54.77
C MET A 164 21.20 14.26 -56.01
N ASP A 165 21.29 12.94 -55.95
CA ASP A 165 21.60 12.17 -57.15
C ASP A 165 20.41 12.17 -58.13
N ASP A 166 20.63 11.71 -59.36
CA ASP A 166 19.60 11.78 -60.41
C ASP A 166 18.36 10.92 -60.07
N GLU A 167 18.52 9.88 -59.24
CA GLU A 167 17.44 8.97 -58.82
C GLU A 167 16.60 9.60 -57.70
N GLU A 168 17.25 10.15 -56.68
CA GLU A 168 16.65 10.95 -55.61
C GLU A 168 15.95 12.21 -56.16
N TYR A 169 16.55 12.86 -57.16
CA TYR A 169 15.95 14.02 -57.83
C TYR A 169 14.68 13.63 -58.61
N ALA A 170 14.70 12.47 -59.29
CA ALA A 170 13.52 11.96 -59.98
C ALA A 170 12.39 11.63 -59.00
N GLU A 171 12.70 11.06 -57.83
CA GLU A 171 11.75 10.83 -56.76
C GLU A 171 11.23 12.13 -56.14
N TRP A 172 12.10 13.11 -55.93
CA TRP A 172 11.73 14.45 -55.46
C TRP A 172 10.74 15.14 -56.42
N ILE A 173 10.97 15.07 -57.73
CA ILE A 173 10.03 15.57 -58.74
C ILE A 173 8.71 14.80 -58.69
N ARG A 174 8.75 13.47 -58.63
CA ARG A 174 7.54 12.62 -58.56
C ARG A 174 6.71 12.97 -57.32
N MET A 175 7.35 13.13 -56.16
CA MET A 175 6.72 13.52 -54.91
C MET A 175 6.18 14.96 -54.96
N GLY A 176 6.93 15.90 -55.54
CA GLY A 176 6.50 17.28 -55.74
C GLY A 176 5.27 17.38 -56.65
N MET A 177 5.21 16.58 -57.72
CA MET A 177 4.06 16.49 -58.61
C MET A 177 2.85 15.81 -57.94
N TYR A 178 3.08 14.77 -57.14
CA TYR A 178 2.02 14.11 -56.37
C TYR A 178 1.38 15.09 -55.37
N ARG A 179 2.18 15.87 -54.64
CA ARG A 179 1.66 16.90 -53.71
C ARG A 179 0.86 17.98 -54.39
N LYS A 180 1.26 18.41 -55.60
CA LYS A 180 0.51 19.41 -56.37
C LYS A 180 -0.83 18.89 -56.88
N THR A 181 -0.91 17.60 -57.20
CA THR A 181 -2.14 16.95 -57.71
C THR A 181 -3.06 16.47 -56.60
N HIS A 182 -2.51 16.13 -55.42
CA HIS A 182 -3.23 15.63 -54.23
C HIS A 182 -3.11 16.62 -53.06
N ALA A 183 -3.11 17.92 -53.35
CA ALA A 183 -2.94 18.97 -52.33
C ALA A 183 -4.03 18.90 -51.25
N ASP A 184 -5.27 18.62 -51.65
CA ASP A 184 -6.42 18.50 -50.74
C ASP A 184 -6.30 17.26 -49.85
N GLU A 185 -5.86 16.12 -50.40
CA GLU A 185 -5.64 14.89 -49.64
C GLU A 185 -4.52 15.09 -48.61
N TYR A 186 -3.43 15.78 -48.97
CA TYR A 186 -2.34 16.08 -48.04
C TYR A 186 -2.79 17.03 -46.93
N ALA A 187 -3.62 18.03 -47.23
CA ALA A 187 -4.19 18.92 -46.23
C ALA A 187 -5.11 18.17 -45.25
N GLU A 188 -5.90 17.21 -45.74
CA GLU A 188 -6.73 16.35 -44.89
C GLU A 188 -5.87 15.41 -44.02
N GLN A 189 -4.82 14.81 -44.60
CA GLN A 189 -3.86 13.99 -43.85
C GLN A 189 -3.16 14.80 -42.75
N GLN A 190 -2.76 16.05 -43.02
CA GLN A 190 -2.15 16.93 -42.01
C GLN A 190 -3.14 17.29 -40.89
N ARG A 191 -4.42 17.56 -41.21
CA ARG A 191 -5.46 17.76 -40.20
C ARG A 191 -5.67 16.52 -39.34
N LYS A 192 -5.68 15.33 -39.95
CA LYS A 192 -5.82 14.05 -39.24
C LYS A 192 -4.61 13.74 -38.35
N LYS A 193 -3.39 14.03 -38.83
CA LYS A 193 -2.15 13.92 -38.05
C LYS A 193 -2.18 14.88 -36.85
N ALA A 194 -2.54 16.14 -37.06
CA ALA A 194 -2.67 17.13 -36.00
C ALA A 194 -3.73 16.73 -34.94
N MET A 195 -4.88 16.22 -35.36
CA MET A 195 -5.92 15.73 -34.44
C MET A 195 -5.44 14.51 -33.61
N LYS A 196 -4.71 13.58 -34.23
CA LYS A 196 -4.15 12.41 -33.54
C LYS A 196 -3.05 12.83 -32.56
N ALA A 197 -2.20 13.80 -32.93
CA ALA A 197 -1.19 14.37 -32.06
C ALA A 197 -1.82 15.05 -30.84
N GLN A 198 -2.85 15.88 -31.04
CA GLN A 198 -3.61 16.50 -29.95
C GLN A 198 -4.24 15.46 -29.01
N ARG A 199 -4.85 14.40 -29.55
CA ARG A 199 -5.41 13.31 -28.74
C ARG A 199 -4.33 12.59 -27.92
N ARG A 200 -3.17 12.31 -28.51
CA ARG A 200 -2.02 11.70 -27.81
C ARG A 200 -1.50 12.61 -26.71
N GLU A 201 -1.43 13.92 -26.94
CA GLU A 201 -1.00 14.91 -25.94
C GLU A 201 -1.99 15.02 -24.77
N GLU A 202 -3.29 15.06 -25.06
CA GLU A 202 -4.33 15.05 -24.02
C GLU A 202 -4.31 13.77 -23.18
N GLU A 203 -4.11 12.61 -23.83
CA GLU A 203 -4.00 11.33 -23.14
C GLU A 203 -2.73 11.28 -22.25
N LYS A 204 -1.58 11.71 -22.77
CA LYS A 204 -0.34 11.86 -22.00
C LYS A 204 -0.53 12.81 -20.82
N ALA A 205 -1.22 13.94 -21.01
CA ALA A 205 -1.51 14.89 -19.93
C ALA A 205 -2.40 14.26 -18.83
N ARG A 206 -3.41 13.49 -19.21
CA ARG A 206 -4.26 12.76 -18.27
C ARG A 206 -3.50 11.68 -17.50
N LEU A 207 -2.61 10.95 -18.17
CA LEU A 207 -1.76 9.93 -17.53
C LEU A 207 -0.81 10.56 -16.50
N LEU A 208 -0.18 11.68 -16.84
CA LEU A 208 0.70 12.40 -15.91
C LEU A 208 -0.06 12.95 -14.70
N GLU A 209 -1.30 13.42 -14.88
CA GLU A 209 -2.16 13.84 -13.77
C GLU A 209 -2.50 12.66 -12.85
N THR A 210 -2.87 11.51 -13.42
CA THR A 210 -3.15 10.31 -12.62
C THR A 210 -1.92 9.79 -11.88
N GLN A 211 -0.76 9.81 -12.52
CA GLN A 211 0.50 9.37 -11.92
C GLN A 211 0.92 10.28 -10.76
N ARG A 212 0.72 11.60 -10.90
CA ARG A 212 0.96 12.56 -9.80
C ARG A 212 0.03 12.30 -8.62
N LEU A 213 -1.25 12.06 -8.86
CA LEU A 213 -2.22 11.76 -7.80
C LEU A 213 -1.91 10.43 -7.11
N GLU A 214 -1.51 9.41 -7.87
CA GLU A 214 -1.13 8.10 -7.33
C GLU A 214 0.12 8.19 -6.45
N LYS A 215 1.15 8.92 -6.90
CA LYS A 215 2.36 9.16 -6.12
C LYS A 215 2.06 9.83 -4.78
N ILE A 216 1.19 10.84 -4.78
CA ILE A 216 0.75 11.51 -3.54
C ILE A 216 0.01 10.51 -2.62
N ALA A 217 -0.87 9.67 -3.18
CA ALA A 217 -1.60 8.67 -2.40
C ALA A 217 -0.67 7.58 -1.83
N GLU A 218 0.38 7.18 -2.55
CA GLU A 218 1.37 6.22 -2.08
C GLU A 218 2.21 6.80 -0.93
N GLU A 219 2.67 8.05 -1.06
CA GLU A 219 3.38 8.78 -0.01
C GLU A 219 2.52 8.94 1.26
N GLU A 220 1.22 9.23 1.10
CA GLU A 220 0.28 9.28 2.23
C GLU A 220 0.14 7.92 2.92
N ARG A 221 0.03 6.82 2.15
CA ARG A 221 -0.01 5.45 2.71
C ARG A 221 1.26 5.12 3.48
N LYS A 222 2.43 5.48 2.95
CA LYS A 222 3.73 5.31 3.61
C LYS A 222 3.79 6.11 4.91
N ARG A 223 3.39 7.38 4.88
CA ARG A 223 3.33 8.23 6.08
C ARG A 223 2.40 7.66 7.15
N LYS A 224 1.22 7.19 6.77
CA LYS A 224 0.25 6.57 7.70
C LYS A 224 0.77 5.27 8.30
N ARG A 225 1.56 4.49 7.55
CA ARG A 225 2.20 3.28 8.07
C ARG A 225 3.25 3.63 9.13
N LEU A 226 4.13 4.57 8.83
CA LEU A 226 5.15 5.06 9.78
C LEU A 226 4.52 5.64 11.04
N GLU A 227 3.44 6.42 10.90
CA GLU A 227 2.71 6.95 12.05
C GLU A 227 2.10 5.86 12.93
N ARG A 228 1.54 4.80 12.33
CA ARG A 228 1.02 3.65 13.08
C ARG A 228 2.14 2.91 13.81
N GLU A 229 3.29 2.73 13.18
CA GLU A 229 4.46 2.11 13.77
C GLU A 229 5.00 2.96 14.95
N ASP A 230 5.06 4.28 14.79
CA ASP A 230 5.46 5.20 15.87
C ASP A 230 4.48 5.18 17.04
N ARG A 231 3.17 5.18 16.78
CA ARG A 231 2.15 5.03 17.83
C ARG A 231 2.29 3.69 18.57
N ARG A 232 2.57 2.61 17.84
CA ARG A 232 2.82 1.28 18.44
C ARG A 232 4.05 1.32 19.34
N ARG A 233 5.14 1.95 18.90
CA ARG A 233 6.37 2.13 19.70
C ARG A 233 6.13 2.98 20.94
N HIS A 234 5.37 4.07 20.82
CA HIS A 234 5.02 4.93 21.95
C HIS A 234 4.24 4.15 23.01
N TYR A 235 3.18 3.48 22.58
CA TYR A 235 2.35 2.68 23.47
C TYR A 235 3.18 1.57 24.16
N ALA A 236 4.06 0.89 23.43
CA ALA A 236 4.95 -0.12 24.00
C ALA A 236 5.87 0.45 25.11
N ARG A 237 6.33 1.69 24.97
CA ARG A 237 7.13 2.37 26.01
C ARG A 237 6.29 2.74 27.23
N GLU A 238 5.07 3.25 27.03
CA GLU A 238 4.14 3.54 28.14
C GLU A 238 3.81 2.26 28.93
N GLU A 239 3.61 1.14 28.23
CA GLU A 239 3.38 -0.16 28.85
C GLU A 239 4.60 -0.65 29.63
N TYR A 240 5.80 -0.53 29.06
CA TYR A 240 7.07 -0.82 29.74
C TYR A 240 7.23 -0.02 31.03
N GLU A 241 6.98 1.29 30.99
CA GLU A 241 7.04 2.14 32.18
C GLU A 241 5.96 1.79 33.20
N SER A 242 4.74 1.50 32.75
CA SER A 242 3.63 1.13 33.64
C SER A 242 3.89 -0.19 34.33
N ARG A 243 4.44 -1.19 33.63
CA ARG A 243 4.85 -2.48 34.20
C ARG A 243 5.99 -2.29 35.21
N TRP A 244 6.99 -1.46 34.88
CA TRP A 244 8.05 -1.12 35.83
C TRP A 244 7.53 -0.44 37.09
N LYS A 245 6.62 0.53 36.96
CA LYS A 245 5.95 1.18 38.09
C LYS A 245 5.20 0.16 38.93
N GLY A 246 4.44 -0.75 38.31
CA GLY A 246 3.74 -1.83 39.00
C GLY A 246 4.68 -2.76 39.78
N LEU A 247 5.83 -3.13 39.21
CA LEU A 247 6.83 -3.95 39.89
C LEU A 247 7.51 -3.22 41.07
N LEU A 248 7.78 -1.92 40.93
CA LEU A 248 8.42 -1.12 41.98
C LEU A 248 7.44 -0.72 43.10
N SER A 249 6.16 -0.55 42.78
CA SER A 249 5.10 -0.24 43.74
C SER A 249 4.53 -1.49 44.43
N GLY A 250 4.83 -2.69 43.93
CA GLY A 250 4.40 -3.94 44.55
C GLY A 250 4.88 -4.05 46.01
N PRO A 251 4.15 -4.79 46.87
CA PRO A 251 4.52 -4.98 48.27
C PRO A 251 5.90 -5.63 48.31
N GLY A 252 6.92 -4.80 48.51
CA GLY A 252 8.30 -5.27 48.58
C GLY A 252 8.42 -6.28 49.73
N PRO A 253 9.32 -7.26 49.63
CA PRO A 253 9.48 -8.35 50.60
C PRO A 253 9.87 -7.92 52.03
N GLY A 254 9.86 -6.62 52.35
CA GLY A 254 10.21 -6.07 53.66
C GLY A 254 9.36 -4.88 54.15
N ARG A 255 8.25 -4.50 53.48
CA ARG A 255 7.31 -3.49 54.02
C ARG A 255 6.14 -4.18 54.73
N GLY A 256 6.45 -4.96 55.76
CA GLY A 256 5.47 -5.60 56.64
C GLY A 256 4.99 -4.64 57.72
N GLY A 257 4.04 -3.76 57.40
CA GLY A 257 3.51 -2.79 58.36
C GLY A 257 2.00 -2.55 58.29
N ASP A 258 1.26 -3.28 57.44
CA ASP A 258 -0.19 -3.12 57.37
C ASP A 258 -0.84 -4.50 57.30
N ASP A 259 -1.74 -4.78 58.25
CA ASP A 259 -2.42 -6.07 58.51
C ASP A 259 -3.41 -6.45 57.39
N THR A 260 -3.11 -6.10 56.14
CA THR A 260 -3.89 -6.56 54.99
C THR A 260 -3.64 -8.05 54.81
N PRO A 261 -4.67 -8.92 54.87
CA PRO A 261 -4.51 -10.36 54.83
C PRO A 261 -3.70 -10.76 53.60
N ALA A 262 -2.55 -11.38 53.86
CA ALA A 262 -1.54 -11.75 52.88
C ALA A 262 -2.16 -12.64 51.80
N GLY A 263 -2.44 -12.06 50.63
CA GLY A 263 -2.65 -12.85 49.42
C GLY A 263 -1.41 -13.69 49.13
N PRO A 264 -1.55 -14.84 48.46
CA PRO A 264 -0.40 -15.65 48.08
C PRO A 264 0.60 -14.80 47.29
N PRO A 265 1.92 -14.95 47.56
CA PRO A 265 2.95 -14.20 46.86
C PRO A 265 2.78 -14.43 45.36
N ARG A 266 2.64 -13.33 44.61
CA ARG A 266 2.48 -13.40 43.16
C ARG A 266 3.81 -13.85 42.56
N GLU A 267 3.88 -15.10 42.11
CA GLU A 267 5.02 -15.62 41.38
C GLU A 267 5.19 -14.81 40.09
N LEU A 268 6.37 -14.18 39.94
CA LEU A 268 6.74 -13.40 38.76
C LEU A 268 7.26 -14.36 37.68
N ARG A 269 6.69 -14.27 36.47
CA ARG A 269 7.16 -15.05 35.31
C ARG A 269 8.16 -14.26 34.48
N PHE A 270 8.88 -14.94 33.61
CA PHE A 270 9.79 -14.35 32.64
C PHE A 270 9.10 -13.26 31.79
N ASP A 271 7.86 -13.51 31.37
CA ASP A 271 7.07 -12.58 30.55
C ASP A 271 6.53 -11.35 31.31
N ASP A 272 6.47 -11.43 32.65
CA ASP A 272 6.01 -10.31 33.49
C ASP A 272 7.10 -9.25 33.66
N ILE A 273 8.37 -9.61 33.43
CA ILE A 273 9.50 -8.68 33.47
C ILE A 273 9.42 -7.77 32.23
N PRO A 274 9.40 -6.44 32.40
CA PRO A 274 9.32 -5.49 31.29
C PRO A 274 10.66 -5.43 30.56
N TRP A 275 10.91 -6.38 29.65
CA TRP A 275 12.11 -6.39 28.82
C TRP A 275 12.14 -5.18 27.88
N PRO A 276 13.31 -4.55 27.64
CA PRO A 276 13.44 -3.38 26.79
C PRO A 276 13.47 -3.76 25.29
N VAL A 277 12.46 -4.49 24.82
CA VAL A 277 12.31 -4.94 23.43
C VAL A 277 10.86 -4.83 22.98
N LEU A 278 10.63 -4.43 21.72
CA LEU A 278 9.27 -4.25 21.18
C LEU A 278 8.46 -5.56 21.15
N ALA A 279 9.13 -6.71 21.03
CA ALA A 279 8.48 -8.03 21.02
C ALA A 279 7.73 -8.33 22.33
N ALA A 280 8.21 -7.82 23.47
CA ALA A 280 7.62 -8.05 24.79
C ALA A 280 6.28 -7.33 25.00
N HIS A 281 6.03 -6.25 24.25
CA HIS A 281 4.88 -5.35 24.45
C HIS A 281 3.89 -5.42 23.28
N ARG A 282 3.83 -6.55 22.57
CA ARG A 282 2.87 -6.74 21.48
C ARG A 282 1.45 -6.82 22.05
N GLN A 283 0.75 -5.69 21.98
CA GLN A 283 -0.64 -5.49 22.39
C GLN A 283 -1.59 -6.45 21.69
N LYS A 284 -1.85 -7.59 22.34
CA LYS A 284 -2.75 -8.67 21.92
C LYS A 284 -2.33 -9.29 20.57
N PRO A 285 -2.34 -10.63 20.45
CA PRO A 285 -2.28 -11.22 19.12
C PRO A 285 -3.43 -10.61 18.33
N ASP A 286 -3.11 -9.96 17.19
CA ASP A 286 -4.11 -9.49 16.25
C ASP A 286 -5.09 -10.66 16.08
N ARG A 287 -6.38 -10.47 16.38
CA ARG A 287 -7.38 -11.55 16.47
C ARG A 287 -7.45 -12.49 15.25
N LYS A 288 -6.78 -12.13 14.15
CA LYS A 288 -6.64 -12.90 12.92
C LYS A 288 -5.49 -13.92 12.94
N ALA A 289 -4.46 -13.70 13.76
CA ALA A 289 -3.45 -14.69 14.06
C ALA A 289 -3.86 -15.44 15.33
N VAL A 290 -4.92 -16.25 15.23
CA VAL A 290 -5.26 -17.25 16.24
C VAL A 290 -4.21 -18.37 16.13
N SER A 291 -2.98 -18.08 16.55
CA SER A 291 -2.02 -19.13 16.83
C SER A 291 -2.55 -19.87 18.04
N LEU A 292 -2.89 -21.15 17.83
CA LEU A 292 -3.47 -22.08 18.80
C LEU A 292 -2.57 -22.33 20.04
N SER A 293 -1.34 -21.83 20.05
CA SER A 293 -0.39 -21.99 21.14
C SER A 293 0.18 -20.65 21.58
N GLY A 294 -0.07 -20.30 22.84
CA GLY A 294 0.88 -19.52 23.61
C GLY A 294 0.73 -18.00 23.52
N GLN A 295 0.75 -17.40 24.69
CA GLN A 295 1.06 -15.98 24.86
C GLN A 295 2.35 -15.64 24.11
N PRO A 296 2.54 -14.38 23.67
CA PRO A 296 3.81 -13.95 23.09
C PRO A 296 4.92 -14.10 24.15
N SER A 297 5.60 -15.24 24.15
CA SER A 297 6.72 -15.51 25.04
C SER A 297 7.96 -14.85 24.47
N VAL A 298 8.58 -13.97 25.23
CA VAL A 298 9.87 -13.38 24.83
C VAL A 298 10.92 -14.48 24.98
N SER A 299 11.63 -14.81 23.90
CA SER A 299 12.80 -15.68 23.97
C SER A 299 14.08 -14.86 24.14
N LEU A 300 15.15 -15.51 24.62
CA LEU A 300 16.49 -14.91 24.77
C LEU A 300 17.05 -14.37 23.44
N GLU A 301 16.67 -15.01 22.33
CA GLU A 301 17.06 -14.60 20.98
C GLU A 301 16.53 -13.22 20.59
N HIS A 302 15.42 -12.78 21.19
CA HIS A 302 14.85 -11.46 20.92
C HIS A 302 15.57 -10.33 21.66
N LEU A 303 16.42 -10.64 22.64
CA LEU A 303 17.21 -9.66 23.39
C LEU A 303 18.50 -9.27 22.66
N THR A 304 18.40 -8.93 21.38
CA THR A 304 19.56 -8.47 20.59
C THR A 304 19.89 -7.01 20.90
N GLN A 305 21.15 -6.62 20.67
CA GLN A 305 21.58 -5.23 20.81
C GLN A 305 20.69 -4.29 19.99
N ASP A 306 20.41 -4.64 18.73
CA ASP A 306 19.61 -3.82 17.83
C ASP A 306 18.17 -3.65 18.32
N ALA A 307 17.55 -4.73 18.84
CA ALA A 307 16.19 -4.67 19.38
C ALA A 307 16.10 -3.79 20.63
N ILE A 308 17.14 -3.81 21.48
CA ILE A 308 17.25 -2.96 22.67
C ILE A 308 17.46 -1.50 22.27
N VAL A 309 18.32 -1.23 21.28
CA VAL A 309 18.52 0.13 20.74
C VAL A 309 17.24 0.67 20.15
N GLU A 310 16.57 -0.10 19.28
CA GLU A 310 15.33 0.32 18.62
C GLU A 310 14.24 0.67 19.63
N PHE A 311 14.18 -0.06 20.74
CA PHE A 311 13.20 0.16 21.79
C PHE A 311 13.52 1.41 22.63
N LEU A 312 14.75 1.52 23.14
CA LEU A 312 15.16 2.56 24.09
C LEU A 312 15.41 3.92 23.43
N ILE A 313 15.97 3.89 22.23
CA ILE A 313 16.38 5.08 21.48
C ILE A 313 15.52 5.09 20.22
N PRO A 314 14.40 5.84 20.21
CA PRO A 314 13.65 6.03 18.98
C PRO A 314 14.64 6.49 17.90
N PRO A 315 14.57 5.97 16.67
CA PRO A 315 15.39 6.51 15.60
C PRO A 315 15.06 7.99 15.52
N SER A 316 15.97 8.85 16.01
CA SER A 316 15.84 10.28 15.89
C SER A 316 15.49 10.51 14.44
N ARG A 317 14.39 11.21 14.18
CA ARG A 317 14.06 11.65 12.83
C ARG A 317 15.13 12.66 12.49
N CYS A 318 16.29 12.13 12.09
CA CYS A 318 17.53 12.84 11.89
C CYS A 318 17.29 13.63 10.62
N THR A 319 16.60 14.75 10.78
CA THR A 319 16.54 15.76 9.74
C THR A 319 17.99 16.19 9.60
N SER A 320 18.57 15.93 8.43
CA SER A 320 20.01 16.05 8.16
C SER A 320 20.60 17.44 8.42
N ARG A 321 19.74 18.40 8.79
CA ARG A 321 20.03 19.80 9.04
C ARG A 321 19.81 20.25 10.49
N ALA A 322 19.60 19.31 11.41
CA ALA A 322 19.51 19.62 12.85
C ALA A 322 20.81 20.29 13.33
N ASP A 323 20.66 21.38 14.10
CA ASP A 323 21.77 22.15 14.65
C ASP A 323 22.68 21.25 15.51
N GLN A 324 23.98 21.54 15.53
CA GLN A 324 24.96 20.78 16.33
C GLN A 324 24.53 20.65 17.80
N ALA A 325 23.90 21.70 18.35
CA ALA A 325 23.35 21.69 19.70
C ALA A 325 22.24 20.64 19.91
N GLN A 326 21.40 20.38 18.91
CA GLN A 326 20.37 19.33 18.98
C GLN A 326 21.00 17.95 19.00
N ARG A 327 22.04 17.72 18.18
CA ARG A 327 22.78 16.45 18.17
C ARG A 327 23.44 16.16 19.52
N ASP A 328 24.02 17.17 20.15
CA ASP A 328 24.66 17.00 21.46
C ASP A 328 23.62 16.79 22.58
N ALA A 329 22.46 17.45 22.50
CA ALA A 329 21.33 17.19 23.39
C ALA A 329 20.77 15.76 23.22
N GLU A 330 20.61 15.28 21.99
CA GLU A 330 20.17 13.91 21.69
C GLU A 330 21.16 12.86 22.18
N LYS A 331 22.48 13.10 22.00
CA LYS A 331 23.53 12.22 22.54
C LYS A 331 23.47 12.15 24.06
N LYS A 332 23.24 13.28 24.74
CA LYS A 332 23.08 13.32 26.20
C LYS A 332 21.84 12.55 26.64
N GLU A 333 20.69 12.79 26.02
CA GLU A 333 19.44 12.07 26.31
C GLU A 333 19.59 10.56 26.07
N ARG A 334 20.31 10.17 24.99
CA ARG A 334 20.66 8.77 24.71
C ARG A 334 21.49 8.17 25.84
N LYS A 335 22.56 8.83 26.29
CA LYS A 335 23.42 8.37 27.40
C LYS A 335 22.63 8.26 28.71
N ASP A 336 21.76 9.23 29.00
CA ASP A 336 20.96 9.24 30.23
C ASP A 336 19.95 8.08 30.26
N LYS A 337 19.25 7.80 29.14
CA LYS A 337 18.34 6.65 29.01
C LYS A 337 19.07 5.31 29.14
N LEU A 338 20.24 5.17 28.52
CA LEU A 338 21.06 3.96 28.65
C LEU A 338 21.53 3.75 30.10
N ARG A 339 21.96 4.82 30.78
CA ARG A 339 22.36 4.76 32.19
C ARG A 339 21.19 4.41 33.10
N GLU A 340 20.03 5.01 32.88
CA GLU A 340 18.83 4.72 33.66
C GLU A 340 18.41 3.25 33.51
N THR A 341 18.35 2.74 32.29
CA THR A 341 18.00 1.34 32.02
C THR A 341 19.05 0.38 32.58
N PHE A 342 20.34 0.70 32.47
CA PHE A 342 21.42 -0.06 33.10
C PHE A 342 21.24 -0.15 34.62
N LEU A 343 20.89 0.94 35.28
CA LEU A 343 20.64 0.94 36.73
C LEU A 343 19.41 0.10 37.13
N ARG A 344 18.39 0.01 36.28
CA ARG A 344 17.21 -0.84 36.49
C ARG A 344 17.54 -2.33 36.34
N PHE A 345 18.40 -2.68 35.38
CA PHE A 345 18.81 -4.06 35.07
C PHE A 345 20.15 -4.47 35.70
N HIS A 346 20.66 -3.72 36.68
CA HIS A 346 21.91 -4.07 37.34
C HIS A 346 21.77 -5.44 38.05
N PRO A 347 22.66 -6.42 37.78
CA PRO A 347 22.46 -7.81 38.20
C PRO A 347 22.28 -7.93 39.72
N ASP A 348 23.15 -7.28 40.50
CA ASP A 348 23.10 -7.29 41.97
C ASP A 348 21.78 -6.73 42.54
N LYS A 349 21.34 -5.55 42.06
CA LYS A 349 20.11 -4.91 42.52
C LYS A 349 18.86 -5.66 42.06
N PHE A 350 18.91 -6.22 40.86
CA PHE A 350 17.80 -7.01 40.33
C PHE A 350 17.65 -8.33 41.08
N GLU A 351 18.76 -9.01 41.35
CA GLU A 351 18.78 -10.29 42.08
C GLU A 351 18.26 -10.12 43.50
N GLY A 352 18.73 -9.11 44.23
CA GLY A 352 18.25 -8.84 45.59
C GLY A 352 16.76 -8.45 45.68
N ARG A 353 16.18 -7.85 44.62
CA ARG A 353 14.80 -7.32 44.65
C ARG A 353 13.76 -8.25 44.05
N PHE A 354 14.06 -8.86 42.90
CA PHE A 354 13.07 -9.54 42.09
C PHE A 354 13.29 -11.05 41.99
N MET A 355 14.51 -11.56 42.12
CA MET A 355 14.76 -13.01 41.93
C MET A 355 14.05 -13.87 42.98
N GLY A 356 13.82 -13.37 44.18
CA GLY A 356 13.00 -14.05 45.20
C GLY A 356 11.51 -14.18 44.82
N LEU A 357 11.01 -13.31 43.93
CA LEU A 357 9.64 -13.33 43.42
C LEU A 357 9.53 -14.17 42.13
N VAL A 358 10.63 -14.33 41.39
CA VAL A 358 10.67 -15.09 40.14
C VAL A 358 10.56 -16.58 40.41
N ARG A 359 9.72 -17.27 39.63
CA ARG A 359 9.55 -18.73 39.69
C ARG A 359 10.91 -19.43 39.54
N LYS A 360 11.21 -20.39 40.42
CA LYS A 360 12.51 -21.10 40.46
C LYS A 360 12.92 -21.73 39.13
N SER A 361 11.97 -22.22 38.33
CA SER A 361 12.23 -22.80 37.00
C SER A 361 12.67 -21.78 35.95
N GLU A 362 12.36 -20.50 36.14
CA GLU A 362 12.65 -19.43 35.18
C GLU A 362 13.79 -18.52 35.65
N GLN A 363 14.28 -18.68 36.88
CA GLN A 363 15.37 -17.87 37.47
C GLN A 363 16.65 -17.89 36.64
N GLU A 364 17.04 -19.05 36.11
CA GLU A 364 18.24 -19.17 35.28
C GLU A 364 18.09 -18.41 33.95
N ALA A 365 16.95 -18.57 33.27
CA ALA A 365 16.63 -17.83 32.06
C ALA A 365 16.59 -16.31 32.30
N VAL A 366 16.02 -15.86 33.42
CA VAL A 366 16.02 -14.43 33.81
C VAL A 366 17.44 -13.92 34.04
N ARG A 367 18.31 -14.70 34.70
CA ARG A 367 19.71 -14.30 34.93
C ARG A 367 20.48 -14.18 33.61
N GLU A 368 20.28 -15.13 32.70
CA GLU A 368 20.89 -15.09 31.36
C GLU A 368 20.41 -13.88 30.56
N ALA A 369 19.10 -13.63 30.55
CA ALA A 369 18.48 -12.49 29.89
C ALA A 369 19.01 -11.14 30.42
N ILE A 370 19.12 -10.99 31.74
CA ILE A 370 19.70 -9.79 32.37
C ILE A 370 21.17 -9.63 31.95
N GLY A 371 21.94 -10.72 31.96
CA GLY A 371 23.32 -10.72 31.51
C GLY A 371 23.45 -10.25 30.06
N GLN A 372 22.56 -10.71 29.18
CA GLN A 372 22.51 -10.28 27.78
C GLN A 372 22.17 -8.80 27.63
N VAL A 373 21.13 -8.32 28.33
CA VAL A 373 20.74 -6.89 28.33
C VAL A 373 21.88 -6.02 28.84
N VAL A 374 22.53 -6.39 29.95
CA VAL A 374 23.64 -5.62 30.53
C VAL A 374 24.85 -5.58 29.58
N ARG A 375 25.19 -6.69 28.92
CA ARG A 375 26.26 -6.72 27.90
C ARG A 375 25.93 -5.78 26.73
N SER A 376 24.70 -5.82 26.22
CA SER A 376 24.25 -4.93 25.16
C SER A 376 24.28 -3.46 25.60
N LEU A 377 23.80 -3.14 26.80
CA LEU A 377 23.82 -1.77 27.33
C LEU A 377 25.24 -1.23 27.50
N ASN A 378 26.18 -2.05 27.99
CA ASN A 378 27.59 -1.67 28.09
C ASN A 378 28.21 -1.39 26.72
N ALA A 379 27.97 -2.25 25.73
CA ALA A 379 28.45 -2.04 24.36
C ALA A 379 27.93 -0.70 23.78
N LEU A 380 26.66 -0.38 24.01
CA LEU A 380 26.03 0.87 23.55
C LEU A 380 26.53 2.11 24.29
N MET A 381 26.80 2.00 25.60
CA MET A 381 27.41 3.09 26.37
C MET A 381 28.82 3.38 25.86
N SER A 382 29.62 2.35 25.56
CA SER A 382 30.96 2.48 24.98
C SER A 382 30.95 3.06 23.56
N GLU A 383 29.98 2.70 22.72
CA GLU A 383 29.82 3.26 21.37
C GLU A 383 29.42 4.74 21.41
N SER A 384 28.63 5.13 22.41
CA SER A 384 28.19 6.52 22.57
C SER A 384 29.23 7.42 23.22
N ALA A 385 30.23 6.85 23.91
CA ALA A 385 31.26 7.56 24.66
C ALA A 385 32.03 8.49 23.73
#